data_AF-A0A8B8MJY7-F1
#
_entry.id   AF-A0A8B8MJY7-F1
#
_cell.length_a   1.000
_cell.length_b   1.000
_cell.length_c   1.000
_cell.angle_alpha   90.00
_cell.angle_beta   90.00
_cell.angle_gamma   90.00
#
_symmetry.space_group_name_H-M   'P 1'
#
loop_
_entity.id
_entity.type
_entity.pdbx_description
1 polymer ?
#
loop_
_entity_poly.entity_id
_entity_poly.type
_entity_poly.pdbx_seq_one_letter_code
_entity_poly.pdbx_strand_id
1 'polypeptide(L)'
;MVSTTHFQVTVFLLSTLYISSTSDTQADFDKWVSWNVKNFKKKTILETKWNVTAPGHDLKLRQAESNKVRITVSQDGAGDFKTITEALNSIPPRNPRRVIMSIASGIYREKVMIPRTLPFITLLGDARDPPTITGNDTASVTGSDGTPLGTFHSATVAVDASYFMAINIKFENTAPHVIGSKGEQGVALRVSGTKAAFYNCTFYGAQDTLYDHKGFHYFNNCSIQGSVDFIFGSGRSLYENCYLNSTTKKVASITAQKRTNSSLESGFSFKNCTVTGSGQVYLGRAWGDYSRVVFSYTYMDKIVLPKGWSDWGDQKRDLRVFYGEYKCTGPGANFTGRVPWARVLSDEEAKPFIGFQFIEGDTWLVSP
;
A
#
# COMPACT_ATOMS: atom_id res chain seq x y z
N MET A 1 -13.75 -77.43 31.21
CA MET A 1 -13.49 -76.11 31.81
C MET A 1 -13.20 -75.13 30.68
N VAL A 2 -14.23 -74.40 30.24
CA VAL A 2 -14.15 -73.48 29.11
C VAL A 2 -14.05 -72.07 29.67
N SER A 3 -12.95 -71.39 29.37
CA SER A 3 -12.68 -70.01 29.77
C SER A 3 -13.50 -69.04 28.90
N THR A 4 -14.29 -68.19 29.54
CA THR A 4 -15.01 -67.08 28.90
C THR A 4 -14.41 -65.78 29.41
N THR A 5 -13.65 -65.09 28.57
CA THR A 5 -13.16 -63.73 28.83
C THR A 5 -14.13 -62.72 28.20
N HIS A 6 -14.81 -61.95 29.05
CA HIS A 6 -15.58 -60.78 28.64
C HIS A 6 -14.64 -59.61 28.34
N PHE A 7 -14.67 -59.09 27.11
CA PHE A 7 -14.00 -57.85 26.72
C PHE A 7 -15.02 -56.70 26.89
N GLN A 8 -14.87 -55.88 27.93
CA GLN A 8 -15.56 -54.60 28.03
C GLN A 8 -14.84 -53.57 27.15
N VAL A 9 -15.50 -53.08 26.11
CA VAL A 9 -15.04 -51.94 25.32
C VAL A 9 -15.64 -50.68 25.94
N THR A 10 -14.84 -49.96 26.72
CA THR A 10 -15.21 -48.62 27.22
C THR A 10 -14.97 -47.61 26.10
N VAL A 11 -16.04 -47.13 25.47
CA VAL A 11 -16.00 -46.03 24.50
C VAL A 11 -15.77 -44.72 25.26
N PHE A 12 -14.56 -44.18 25.20
CA PHE A 12 -14.28 -42.81 25.63
C PHE A 12 -14.75 -41.84 24.54
N LEU A 13 -15.92 -41.24 24.73
CA LEU A 13 -16.30 -40.00 24.05
C LEU A 13 -15.48 -38.84 24.64
N LEU A 14 -14.32 -38.55 24.05
CA LEU A 14 -13.67 -37.25 24.24
C LEU A 14 -14.43 -36.21 23.39
N SER A 15 -15.46 -35.61 23.97
CA SER A 15 -15.92 -34.30 23.54
C SER A 15 -14.93 -33.26 24.07
N THR A 16 -13.85 -32.99 23.33
CA THR A 16 -13.02 -31.83 23.60
C THR A 16 -13.74 -30.57 23.13
N LEU A 17 -14.24 -29.80 24.11
CA LEU A 17 -14.63 -28.41 23.91
C LEU A 17 -13.44 -27.62 23.34
N TYR A 18 -13.52 -27.28 22.06
CA TYR A 18 -12.71 -26.23 21.44
C TYR A 18 -13.39 -24.87 21.68
N ILE A 19 -13.45 -24.42 22.93
CA ILE A 19 -13.93 -23.07 23.27
C ILE A 19 -13.04 -22.54 24.39
N SER A 20 -11.95 -21.84 24.05
CA SER A 20 -11.22 -21.02 25.03
C SER A 20 -10.21 -20.02 24.44
N SER A 21 -9.83 -20.06 23.15
CA SER A 21 -8.82 -19.13 22.59
C SER A 21 -9.35 -18.17 21.52
N THR A 22 -10.57 -18.40 21.02
CA THR A 22 -11.24 -17.52 20.05
C THR A 22 -11.86 -16.29 20.69
N SER A 23 -12.20 -16.35 21.98
CA SER A 23 -12.87 -15.25 22.69
C SER A 23 -11.96 -14.07 22.96
N ASP A 24 -10.69 -14.29 23.33
CA ASP A 24 -9.78 -13.19 23.68
C ASP A 24 -9.28 -12.42 22.45
N THR A 25 -9.03 -13.11 21.33
CA THR A 25 -8.59 -12.46 20.08
C THR A 25 -9.73 -11.73 19.38
N GLN A 26 -10.95 -12.29 19.40
CA GLN A 26 -12.15 -11.59 18.98
C GLN A 26 -12.46 -10.41 19.90
N ALA A 27 -12.31 -10.56 21.23
CA ALA A 27 -12.52 -9.46 22.17
C ALA A 27 -11.48 -8.34 22.01
N ASP A 28 -10.22 -8.64 21.75
CA ASP A 28 -9.19 -7.63 21.49
C ASP A 28 -9.38 -6.95 20.13
N PHE A 29 -9.89 -7.69 19.14
CA PHE A 29 -10.33 -7.12 17.88
C PHE A 29 -11.55 -6.22 18.06
N ASP A 30 -12.59 -6.67 18.76
CA ASP A 30 -13.80 -5.90 19.03
C ASP A 30 -13.48 -4.67 19.89
N LYS A 31 -12.52 -4.78 20.82
CA LYS A 31 -11.94 -3.64 21.52
C LYS A 31 -11.22 -2.70 20.56
N TRP A 32 -10.42 -3.22 19.62
CA TRP A 32 -9.72 -2.40 18.64
C TRP A 32 -10.69 -1.70 17.68
N VAL A 33 -11.66 -2.40 17.09
CA VAL A 33 -12.74 -1.82 16.27
C VAL A 33 -13.52 -0.83 17.10
N SER A 34 -13.97 -1.20 18.29
CA SER A 34 -14.70 -0.30 19.17
C SER A 34 -13.86 0.93 19.52
N TRP A 35 -12.56 0.77 19.76
CA TRP A 35 -11.63 1.88 20.02
C TRP A 35 -11.44 2.74 18.78
N ASN A 36 -11.30 2.16 17.58
CA ASN A 36 -11.16 2.91 16.33
C ASN A 36 -12.46 3.61 15.93
N VAL A 37 -13.60 2.94 16.06
CA VAL A 37 -14.93 3.52 15.85
C VAL A 37 -15.20 4.60 16.89
N LYS A 38 -14.87 4.39 18.18
CA LYS A 38 -15.00 5.41 19.22
C LYS A 38 -14.07 6.58 18.97
N ASN A 39 -12.82 6.35 18.56
CA ASN A 39 -11.88 7.42 18.24
C ASN A 39 -12.26 8.15 16.97
N PHE A 40 -12.74 7.45 15.94
CA PHE A 40 -13.31 8.03 14.74
C PHE A 40 -14.49 8.93 15.12
N LYS A 41 -15.50 8.39 15.82
CA LYS A 41 -16.64 9.16 16.33
C LYS A 41 -16.21 10.34 17.21
N LYS A 42 -15.26 10.14 18.12
CA LYS A 42 -14.73 11.20 19.00
C LYS A 42 -14.06 12.30 18.19
N LYS A 43 -13.25 11.95 17.20
CA LYS A 43 -12.58 12.91 16.29
C LYS A 43 -13.61 13.67 15.46
N THR A 44 -14.57 12.98 14.84
CA THR A 44 -15.68 13.58 14.09
C THR A 44 -16.57 14.48 14.97
N ILE A 45 -16.88 14.07 16.20
CA ILE A 45 -17.67 14.88 17.15
C ILE A 45 -16.88 16.10 17.62
N LEU A 46 -15.58 15.97 17.90
CA LEU A 46 -14.73 17.12 18.27
C LEU A 46 -14.67 18.15 17.13
N GLU A 47 -14.57 17.70 15.88
CA GLU A 47 -14.62 18.55 14.69
C GLU A 47 -15.99 19.24 14.52
N THR A 48 -17.10 18.54 14.80
CA THR A 48 -18.46 19.08 14.63
C THR A 48 -18.90 20.01 15.77
N LYS A 49 -18.47 19.73 17.01
CA LYS A 49 -19.02 20.37 18.22
C LYS A 49 -18.30 21.66 18.63
N TRP A 50 -17.08 21.89 18.14
CA TRP A 50 -16.26 23.01 18.62
C TRP A 50 -16.00 24.12 17.59
N ASN A 51 -16.41 24.00 16.32
CA ASN A 51 -15.97 24.93 15.25
C ASN A 51 -14.44 25.21 15.29
N VAL A 52 -13.68 24.33 15.95
CA VAL A 52 -12.24 24.28 15.92
C VAL A 52 -12.01 23.66 14.56
N THR A 53 -11.73 24.52 13.58
CA THR A 53 -11.13 24.13 12.30
C THR A 53 -10.22 22.95 12.59
N ALA A 54 -10.57 21.76 12.05
CA ALA A 54 -9.72 20.58 12.08
C ALA A 54 -8.29 21.08 11.93
N PRO A 55 -7.36 20.76 12.87
CA PRO A 55 -6.15 21.55 13.09
C PRO A 55 -5.58 21.92 11.74
N GLY A 56 -5.83 23.17 11.32
CA GLY A 56 -5.67 23.52 9.91
C GLY A 56 -4.28 23.11 9.50
N HIS A 57 -4.10 22.59 8.27
CA HIS A 57 -2.86 22.01 7.75
C HIS A 57 -1.61 22.48 8.51
N ASP A 58 -0.73 21.55 8.92
CA ASP A 58 0.54 21.83 9.62
C ASP A 58 1.12 23.18 9.18
N LEU A 59 1.44 24.07 10.13
CA LEU A 59 1.96 25.42 9.84
C LEU A 59 3.09 25.39 8.79
N LYS A 60 3.94 24.36 8.83
CA LYS A 60 5.00 24.16 7.83
C LYS A 60 4.44 23.91 6.44
N LEU A 61 3.40 23.07 6.34
CA LEU A 61 2.71 22.82 5.07
C LEU A 61 2.04 24.09 4.55
N ARG A 62 1.30 24.84 5.40
CA ARG A 62 0.67 26.10 4.97
C ARG A 62 1.69 27.11 4.44
N GLN A 63 2.82 27.27 5.14
CA GLN A 63 3.90 28.16 4.71
C GLN A 63 4.55 27.69 3.40
N ALA A 64 4.69 26.38 3.21
CA ALA A 64 5.21 25.81 1.99
C ALA A 64 4.25 26.04 0.81
N GLU A 65 2.94 25.87 1.02
CA GLU A 65 1.92 26.11 0.00
C GLU A 65 1.77 27.60 -0.36
N SER A 66 1.92 28.53 0.58
CA SER A 66 1.76 29.97 0.31
C SER A 66 2.90 30.54 -0.54
N ASN A 67 4.04 29.85 -0.60
CA ASN A 67 5.24 30.31 -1.27
C ASN A 67 5.70 29.31 -2.34
N LYS A 68 4.79 28.75 -3.14
CA LYS A 68 5.14 27.81 -4.22
C LYS A 68 6.18 28.41 -5.18
N VAL A 69 7.10 27.58 -5.65
CA VAL A 69 7.97 27.88 -6.80
C VAL A 69 7.82 26.80 -7.85
N ARG A 70 8.12 27.14 -9.10
CA ARG A 70 8.05 26.22 -10.23
C ARG A 70 9.41 26.17 -10.92
N ILE A 71 9.85 24.97 -11.23
CA ILE A 71 11.00 24.69 -12.11
C ILE A 71 10.57 23.71 -13.18
N THR A 72 11.28 23.68 -14.30
CA THR A 72 10.93 22.89 -15.48
C THR A 72 12.06 21.94 -15.85
N VAL A 73 11.70 20.72 -16.28
CA VAL A 73 12.62 19.69 -16.75
C VAL A 73 12.21 19.27 -18.15
N SER A 74 13.12 19.40 -19.12
CA SER A 74 12.87 18.98 -20.50
C SER A 74 14.13 18.43 -21.16
N GLN A 75 14.06 17.23 -21.73
CA GLN A 75 15.21 16.54 -22.34
C GLN A 75 15.74 17.28 -23.59
N ASP A 76 14.89 18.06 -24.27
CA ASP A 76 15.24 18.88 -25.43
C ASP A 76 15.97 20.19 -25.07
N GLY A 77 16.09 20.51 -23.77
CA GLY A 77 16.72 21.73 -23.27
C GLY A 77 15.82 22.97 -23.25
N ALA A 78 14.52 22.85 -23.50
CA ALA A 78 13.56 23.96 -23.41
C ALA A 78 13.16 24.32 -21.96
N GLY A 79 13.53 23.48 -20.98
CA GLY A 79 13.30 23.72 -19.55
C GLY A 79 14.55 24.22 -18.82
N ASP A 80 14.38 24.53 -17.53
CA ASP A 80 15.47 24.98 -16.64
C ASP A 80 16.55 23.91 -16.46
N PHE A 81 16.16 22.62 -16.53
CA PHE A 81 17.05 21.46 -16.41
C PHE A 81 16.75 20.40 -17.47
N LYS A 82 17.74 19.55 -17.78
CA LYS A 82 17.54 18.43 -18.72
C LYS A 82 17.08 17.15 -18.03
N THR A 83 17.49 16.97 -16.78
CA THR A 83 17.21 15.77 -15.98
C THR A 83 16.50 16.10 -14.67
N ILE A 84 15.80 15.11 -14.13
CA ILE A 84 15.12 15.23 -12.84
C ILE A 84 16.16 15.36 -11.71
N THR A 85 17.26 14.63 -11.82
CA THR A 85 18.35 14.65 -10.83
C THR A 85 19.03 16.01 -10.74
N GLU A 86 19.32 16.67 -11.87
CA GLU A 86 19.86 18.04 -11.88
C GLU A 86 18.91 19.03 -11.20
N ALA A 87 17.61 18.94 -11.52
CA ALA A 87 16.60 19.80 -10.94
C ALA A 87 16.51 19.62 -9.41
N LEU A 88 16.54 18.38 -8.91
CA LEU A 88 16.59 18.10 -7.47
C LEU A 88 17.84 18.67 -6.80
N ASN A 89 19.01 18.54 -7.44
CA ASN A 89 20.29 19.03 -6.92
C ASN A 89 20.36 20.56 -6.85
N SER A 90 19.53 21.28 -7.61
CA SER A 90 19.44 22.74 -7.55
C SER A 90 18.72 23.25 -6.30
N ILE A 91 17.95 22.40 -5.61
CA ILE A 91 17.10 22.79 -4.48
C ILE A 91 17.92 22.73 -3.19
N PRO A 92 18.00 23.83 -2.42
CA PRO A 92 18.69 23.81 -1.13
C PRO A 92 18.08 22.80 -0.15
N PRO A 93 18.90 22.05 0.61
CA PRO A 93 18.42 21.22 1.70
C PRO A 93 17.57 22.01 2.71
N ARG A 94 16.57 21.35 3.30
CA ARG A 94 15.58 21.91 4.24
C ARG A 94 14.73 23.03 3.63
N ASN A 95 14.46 22.93 2.33
CA ASN A 95 13.59 23.83 1.59
C ASN A 95 12.23 24.03 2.30
N PRO A 96 11.86 25.28 2.64
CA PRO A 96 10.61 25.58 3.35
C PRO A 96 9.41 25.80 2.41
N ARG A 97 9.60 25.69 1.10
CA ARG A 97 8.61 26.06 0.07
C ARG A 97 8.15 24.84 -0.72
N ARG A 98 6.93 24.80 -1.24
CA ARG A 98 6.60 23.75 -2.23
C ARG A 98 7.32 24.05 -3.55
N VAL A 99 8.13 23.09 -4.02
CA VAL A 99 8.79 23.16 -5.33
C VAL A 99 8.03 22.26 -6.30
N ILE A 100 7.41 22.87 -7.31
CA ILE A 100 6.69 22.18 -8.38
C ILE A 100 7.65 22.00 -9.55
N MET A 101 8.11 20.77 -9.73
CA MET A 101 8.93 20.35 -10.87
C MET A 101 7.99 19.91 -12.00
N SER A 102 7.91 20.72 -13.05
CA SER A 102 7.14 20.42 -14.26
C SER A 102 8.00 19.61 -15.20
N ILE A 103 7.63 18.37 -15.45
CA ILE A 103 8.42 17.46 -16.24
C ILE A 103 7.72 17.33 -17.60
N ALA A 104 8.41 17.75 -18.65
CA ALA A 104 7.93 17.59 -20.02
C ALA A 104 7.78 16.11 -20.38
N SER A 105 6.93 15.80 -21.34
CA SER A 105 6.74 14.43 -21.82
C SER A 105 8.05 13.83 -22.33
N GLY A 106 8.27 12.55 -22.05
CA GLY A 106 9.51 11.87 -22.41
C GLY A 106 9.78 10.63 -21.56
N ILE A 107 10.85 9.92 -21.91
CA ILE A 107 11.33 8.76 -21.17
C ILE A 107 12.63 9.17 -20.45
N TYR A 108 12.53 9.30 -19.14
CA TYR A 108 13.62 9.67 -18.23
C TYR A 108 14.22 8.40 -17.64
N ARG A 109 15.31 7.92 -18.24
CA ARG A 109 16.07 6.78 -17.72
C ARG A 109 17.02 7.24 -16.63
N GLU A 110 16.49 7.41 -15.42
CA GLU A 110 17.20 7.92 -14.25
C GLU A 110 16.87 7.10 -13.00
N LYS A 111 17.87 6.90 -12.13
CA LYS A 111 17.65 6.42 -10.77
C LYS A 111 17.51 7.61 -9.83
N VAL A 112 16.27 7.93 -9.45
CA VAL A 112 15.94 9.18 -8.75
C VAL A 112 15.80 8.94 -7.25
N MET A 113 16.50 9.74 -6.45
CA MET A 113 16.35 9.77 -4.99
C MET A 113 15.92 11.17 -4.53
N ILE A 114 14.77 11.25 -3.85
CA ILE A 114 14.29 12.46 -3.21
C ILE A 114 14.56 12.32 -1.70
N PRO A 115 15.67 12.87 -1.19
CA PRO A 115 16.13 12.63 0.17
C PRO A 115 15.22 13.30 1.20
N ARG A 116 15.28 12.83 2.46
CA ARG A 116 14.53 13.41 3.59
C ARG A 116 14.73 14.91 3.76
N THR A 117 15.88 15.41 3.33
CA THR A 117 16.27 16.83 3.40
C THR A 117 15.51 17.71 2.41
N LEU A 118 14.78 17.17 1.44
CA LEU A 118 14.02 17.93 0.45
C LEU A 118 12.51 17.70 0.61
N PRO A 119 11.86 18.23 1.66
CA PRO A 119 10.40 18.15 1.79
C PRO A 119 9.69 19.03 0.75
N PHE A 120 8.37 18.79 0.58
CA PHE A 120 7.48 19.60 -0.27
C PHE A 120 7.83 19.62 -1.77
N ILE A 121 8.37 18.50 -2.27
CA ILE A 121 8.62 18.33 -3.71
C ILE A 121 7.34 17.84 -4.40
N THR A 122 6.99 18.45 -5.53
CA THR A 122 5.91 18.00 -6.41
C THR A 122 6.48 17.68 -7.79
N LEU A 123 6.29 16.45 -8.28
CA LEU A 123 6.53 16.10 -9.68
C LEU A 123 5.20 16.23 -10.44
N LEU A 124 5.20 17.00 -11.52
CA LEU A 124 4.00 17.30 -12.29
C LEU A 124 4.25 17.07 -13.79
N GLY A 125 3.55 16.11 -14.38
CA GLY A 125 3.53 15.86 -15.83
C GLY A 125 2.26 16.37 -16.52
N ASP A 126 2.28 16.40 -17.87
CA ASP A 126 1.07 16.62 -18.67
C ASP A 126 0.14 15.39 -18.53
N ALA A 127 -1.14 15.61 -18.23
CA ALA A 127 -2.13 14.53 -18.11
C ALA A 127 -2.36 13.77 -19.43
N ARG A 128 -2.18 14.43 -20.58
CA ARG A 128 -2.40 13.84 -21.91
C ARG A 128 -1.21 13.01 -22.37
N ASP A 129 -0.01 13.37 -21.95
CA ASP A 129 1.21 12.62 -22.22
C ASP A 129 2.14 12.62 -21.00
N PRO A 130 1.83 11.80 -19.97
CA PRO A 130 2.61 11.74 -18.76
C PRO A 130 4.04 11.23 -19.02
N PRO A 131 5.08 11.89 -18.49
CA PRO A 131 6.46 11.40 -18.58
C PRO A 131 6.63 10.09 -17.82
N THR A 132 7.56 9.26 -18.31
CA THR A 132 7.94 7.99 -17.70
C THR A 132 9.32 8.09 -17.09
N ILE A 133 9.44 7.81 -15.80
CA ILE A 133 10.71 7.61 -15.11
C ILE A 133 10.97 6.10 -15.04
N THR A 134 12.02 5.64 -15.72
CA THR A 134 12.26 4.21 -15.99
C THR A 134 13.63 3.74 -15.52
N GLY A 135 13.67 2.51 -15.00
CA GLY A 135 14.86 1.80 -14.56
C GLY A 135 14.65 0.28 -14.68
N ASN A 136 15.64 -0.51 -14.30
CA ASN A 136 15.59 -1.97 -14.45
C ASN A 136 16.42 -2.72 -13.40
N ASP A 137 16.71 -2.06 -12.27
CA ASP A 137 17.46 -2.69 -11.18
C ASP A 137 16.62 -3.79 -10.51
N THR A 138 17.29 -4.88 -10.13
CA THR A 138 16.72 -5.91 -9.26
C THR A 138 17.46 -5.96 -7.93
N ALA A 139 16.90 -6.67 -6.95
CA ALA A 139 17.52 -6.89 -5.65
C ALA A 139 18.90 -7.57 -5.73
N SER A 140 19.16 -8.36 -6.78
CA SER A 140 20.43 -9.06 -6.99
C SER A 140 21.50 -8.23 -7.71
N VAL A 141 21.15 -7.08 -8.32
CA VAL A 141 22.14 -6.21 -8.96
C VAL A 141 23.18 -5.80 -7.91
N THR A 142 24.46 -5.90 -8.27
CA THR A 142 25.57 -5.47 -7.41
C THR A 142 25.63 -3.95 -7.35
N GLY A 143 25.49 -3.38 -6.16
CA GLY A 143 25.67 -1.97 -5.88
C GLY A 143 27.12 -1.53 -5.95
N SER A 144 27.34 -0.22 -5.81
CA SER A 144 28.68 0.40 -5.87
C SER A 144 29.62 -0.05 -4.75
N ASP A 145 29.09 -0.58 -3.66
CA ASP A 145 29.84 -1.12 -2.52
C ASP A 145 30.20 -2.61 -2.68
N GLY A 146 29.88 -3.21 -3.84
CA GLY A 146 30.11 -4.62 -4.12
C GLY A 146 29.07 -5.56 -3.51
N THR A 147 28.03 -5.05 -2.86
CA THR A 147 26.96 -5.85 -2.25
C THR A 147 25.68 -5.81 -3.09
N PRO A 148 24.82 -6.84 -3.06
CA PRO A 148 23.53 -6.77 -3.73
C PRO A 148 22.67 -5.62 -3.21
N LEU A 149 22.03 -4.86 -4.12
CA LEU A 149 21.15 -3.73 -3.77
C LEU A 149 20.05 -4.11 -2.77
N GLY A 150 19.57 -5.35 -2.85
CA GLY A 150 18.35 -5.77 -2.17
C GLY A 150 17.12 -5.03 -2.70
N THR A 151 15.93 -5.48 -2.29
CA THR A 151 14.66 -4.87 -2.73
C THR A 151 14.58 -3.38 -2.40
N PHE A 152 15.18 -2.94 -1.28
CA PHE A 152 15.09 -1.54 -0.86
C PHE A 152 15.80 -0.58 -1.82
N HIS A 153 16.96 -0.96 -2.35
CA HIS A 153 17.76 -0.13 -3.24
C HIS A 153 17.55 -0.44 -4.73
N SER A 154 16.70 -1.41 -5.09
CA SER A 154 16.30 -1.66 -6.49
C SER A 154 15.27 -0.65 -7.04
N ALA A 155 14.79 0.28 -6.21
CA ALA A 155 13.82 1.29 -6.61
C ALA A 155 14.35 2.21 -7.72
N THR A 156 13.61 2.33 -8.83
CA THR A 156 13.83 3.35 -9.86
C THR A 156 13.69 4.75 -9.26
N VAL A 157 12.60 4.97 -8.49
CA VAL A 157 12.37 6.21 -7.75
C VAL A 157 12.24 5.93 -6.26
N ALA A 158 13.05 6.60 -5.45
CA ALA A 158 13.04 6.53 -4.00
C ALA A 158 12.64 7.86 -3.37
N VAL A 159 11.47 7.90 -2.73
CA VAL A 159 10.93 9.08 -2.04
C VAL A 159 11.09 8.93 -0.54
N ASP A 160 12.08 9.59 0.03
CA ASP A 160 12.29 9.65 1.48
C ASP A 160 11.79 10.97 2.11
N ALA A 161 11.51 11.98 1.28
CA ALA A 161 10.97 13.28 1.67
C ALA A 161 9.49 13.24 2.11
N SER A 162 9.17 14.01 3.15
CA SER A 162 7.78 14.22 3.57
C SER A 162 7.06 15.26 2.70
N TYR A 163 5.72 15.20 2.66
CA TYR A 163 4.88 16.12 1.89
C TYR A 163 5.12 16.08 0.38
N PHE A 164 5.66 14.95 -0.11
CA PHE A 164 5.88 14.70 -1.52
C PHE A 164 4.55 14.58 -2.28
N MET A 165 4.53 15.05 -3.52
CA MET A 165 3.40 14.83 -4.42
C MET A 165 3.89 14.41 -5.81
N ALA A 166 3.17 13.48 -6.44
CA ALA A 166 3.32 13.21 -7.87
C ALA A 166 1.95 13.30 -8.55
N ILE A 167 1.91 13.98 -9.69
CA ILE A 167 0.69 14.19 -10.48
C ILE A 167 1.02 13.88 -11.94
N ASN A 168 0.26 12.96 -12.56
CA ASN A 168 0.46 12.55 -13.97
C ASN A 168 1.90 12.10 -14.25
N ILE A 169 2.40 11.11 -13.50
CA ILE A 169 3.74 10.54 -13.72
C ILE A 169 3.62 9.02 -13.86
N LYS A 170 4.40 8.44 -14.77
CA LYS A 170 4.58 6.98 -14.88
C LYS A 170 5.90 6.60 -14.22
N PHE A 171 5.86 5.70 -13.25
CA PHE A 171 7.03 5.10 -12.60
C PHE A 171 7.18 3.67 -13.08
N GLU A 172 8.36 3.30 -13.55
CA GLU A 172 8.56 2.01 -14.20
C GLU A 172 9.85 1.32 -13.72
N ASN A 173 9.74 0.02 -13.47
CA ASN A 173 10.88 -0.89 -13.44
C ASN A 173 10.67 -2.00 -14.48
N THR A 174 11.52 -2.05 -15.50
CA THR A 174 11.40 -2.96 -16.64
C THR A 174 12.15 -4.27 -16.44
N ALA A 175 12.67 -4.56 -15.24
CA ALA A 175 13.38 -5.80 -15.00
C ALA A 175 12.48 -7.01 -15.31
N PRO A 176 12.98 -8.00 -16.09
CA PRO A 176 12.23 -9.22 -16.31
C PRO A 176 12.12 -9.99 -14.99
N HIS A 177 11.02 -10.71 -14.83
CA HIS A 177 10.78 -11.51 -13.63
C HIS A 177 10.14 -12.85 -13.99
N VAL A 178 10.67 -13.91 -13.39
CA VAL A 178 10.09 -15.25 -13.43
C VAL A 178 9.59 -15.60 -12.03
N ILE A 179 8.30 -15.93 -11.93
CA ILE A 179 7.68 -16.23 -10.63
C ILE A 179 8.38 -17.44 -9.96
N GLY A 180 8.93 -17.19 -8.77
CA GLY A 180 9.67 -18.17 -7.97
C GLY A 180 11.19 -17.95 -7.95
N SER A 181 11.69 -17.03 -8.76
CA SER A 181 13.10 -16.61 -8.74
C SER A 181 13.51 -15.97 -7.42
N LYS A 182 14.80 -16.06 -7.11
CA LYS A 182 15.40 -15.37 -5.97
C LYS A 182 16.18 -14.14 -6.47
N GLY A 183 15.97 -12.99 -5.83
CA GLY A 183 16.72 -11.76 -6.12
C GLY A 183 16.20 -10.93 -7.30
N GLU A 184 15.08 -11.32 -7.92
CA GLU A 184 14.48 -10.61 -9.07
C GLU A 184 13.46 -9.52 -8.67
N GLN A 185 13.37 -9.17 -7.39
CA GLN A 185 12.50 -8.08 -6.94
C GLN A 185 12.94 -6.73 -7.55
N GLY A 186 12.05 -6.06 -8.28
CA GLY A 186 12.34 -4.84 -9.03
C GLY A 186 11.31 -3.75 -8.71
N VAL A 187 11.73 -2.78 -7.91
CA VAL A 187 10.83 -1.73 -7.42
C VAL A 187 10.78 -0.57 -8.43
N ALA A 188 9.57 -0.17 -8.84
CA ALA A 188 9.36 1.02 -9.66
C ALA A 188 9.39 2.29 -8.80
N LEU A 189 8.67 2.27 -7.68
CA LEU A 189 8.67 3.36 -6.72
C LEU A 189 8.71 2.83 -5.28
N ARG A 190 9.60 3.41 -4.47
CA ARG A 190 9.63 3.24 -3.01
C ARG A 190 9.27 4.56 -2.34
N VAL A 191 8.32 4.54 -1.40
CA VAL A 191 7.96 5.71 -0.59
C VAL A 191 8.12 5.44 0.91
N SER A 192 9.04 6.17 1.55
CA SER A 192 9.30 6.12 3.00
C SER A 192 9.06 7.45 3.72
N GLY A 193 8.88 8.53 2.95
CA GLY A 193 8.56 9.86 3.47
C GLY A 193 7.08 9.95 3.77
N THR A 194 6.72 10.39 4.98
CA THR A 194 5.31 10.45 5.38
C THR A 194 4.58 11.60 4.72
N LYS A 195 3.26 11.49 4.59
CA LYS A 195 2.37 12.51 4.01
C LYS A 195 2.64 12.70 2.52
N ALA A 196 2.72 11.60 1.77
CA ALA A 196 2.96 11.60 0.33
C ALA A 196 1.68 11.31 -0.45
N ALA A 197 1.42 12.05 -1.53
CA ALA A 197 0.22 11.89 -2.35
C ALA A 197 0.56 11.63 -3.83
N PHE A 198 -0.22 10.76 -4.46
CA PHE A 198 -0.07 10.38 -5.87
C PHE A 198 -1.41 10.53 -6.57
N TYR A 199 -1.47 11.33 -7.62
CA TYR A 199 -2.69 11.62 -8.38
C TYR A 199 -2.49 11.26 -9.83
N ASN A 200 -3.36 10.41 -10.37
CA ASN A 200 -3.31 10.02 -11.77
C ASN A 200 -1.93 9.47 -12.21
N CYS A 201 -1.24 8.81 -11.28
CA CYS A 201 0.06 8.19 -11.53
C CYS A 201 -0.11 6.75 -12.02
N THR A 202 0.87 6.27 -12.77
CA THR A 202 0.94 4.86 -13.14
C THR A 202 2.21 4.22 -12.62
N PHE A 203 2.11 2.98 -12.16
CA PHE A 203 3.22 2.19 -11.63
C PHE A 203 3.32 0.89 -12.42
N TYR A 204 4.43 0.70 -13.12
CA TYR A 204 4.69 -0.48 -13.94
C TYR A 204 5.85 -1.28 -13.36
N GLY A 205 5.62 -2.55 -13.11
CA GLY A 205 6.67 -3.49 -12.74
C GLY A 205 6.20 -4.93 -12.80
N ALA A 206 6.98 -5.80 -12.17
CA ALA A 206 6.65 -7.21 -12.01
C ALA A 206 6.55 -7.57 -10.52
N GLN A 207 7.57 -8.22 -9.94
CA GLN A 207 7.59 -8.47 -8.51
C GLN A 207 7.99 -7.21 -7.75
N ASP A 208 7.28 -6.89 -6.66
CA ASP A 208 7.59 -5.79 -5.75
C ASP A 208 7.51 -4.39 -6.41
N THR A 209 6.50 -4.14 -7.26
CA THR A 209 6.40 -2.90 -8.07
C THR A 209 6.35 -1.62 -7.22
N LEU A 210 5.43 -1.54 -6.26
CA LEU A 210 5.24 -0.39 -5.38
C LEU A 210 5.62 -0.75 -3.95
N TYR A 211 6.76 -0.24 -3.49
CA TYR A 211 7.20 -0.37 -2.12
C TYR A 211 6.66 0.79 -1.27
N ASP A 212 5.42 0.62 -0.82
CA ASP A 212 4.74 1.48 0.15
C ASP A 212 5.33 1.24 1.56
N HIS A 213 6.57 1.68 1.73
CA HIS A 213 7.45 1.24 2.81
C HIS A 213 6.94 1.66 4.18
N LYS A 214 6.72 2.96 4.42
CA LYS A 214 6.21 3.49 5.71
C LYS A 214 5.74 4.94 5.58
N GLY A 215 4.78 5.33 6.41
CA GLY A 215 4.25 6.70 6.44
C GLY A 215 2.74 6.75 6.17
N PHE A 216 2.18 7.96 6.12
CA PHE A 216 0.82 8.21 5.66
C PHE A 216 0.84 8.52 4.17
N HIS A 217 0.18 7.70 3.35
CA HIS A 217 0.18 7.91 1.90
C HIS A 217 -1.23 7.89 1.32
N TYR A 218 -1.41 8.65 0.25
CA TYR A 218 -2.66 8.71 -0.50
C TYR A 218 -2.39 8.45 -1.98
N PHE A 219 -3.11 7.51 -2.56
CA PHE A 219 -3.07 7.20 -3.99
C PHE A 219 -4.47 7.39 -4.54
N ASN A 220 -4.65 8.33 -5.46
CA ASN A 220 -5.94 8.63 -6.06
C ASN A 220 -5.88 8.49 -7.57
N ASN A 221 -6.85 7.76 -8.12
CA ASN A 221 -6.96 7.53 -9.57
C ASN A 221 -5.67 6.98 -10.19
N CYS A 222 -4.96 6.11 -9.46
CA CYS A 222 -3.69 5.56 -9.92
C CYS A 222 -3.87 4.18 -10.56
N SER A 223 -3.05 3.86 -11.56
CA SER A 223 -2.96 2.52 -12.12
C SER A 223 -1.71 1.83 -11.59
N ILE A 224 -1.84 0.64 -11.02
CA ILE A 224 -0.73 -0.12 -10.43
C ILE A 224 -0.73 -1.51 -11.05
N GLN A 225 0.36 -1.86 -11.73
CA GLN A 225 0.52 -3.11 -12.44
C GLN A 225 1.69 -3.92 -11.89
N GLY A 226 1.46 -5.22 -11.65
CA GLY A 226 2.55 -6.15 -11.34
C GLY A 226 2.12 -7.60 -11.18
N SER A 227 3.03 -8.43 -10.66
CA SER A 227 2.83 -9.87 -10.51
C SER A 227 2.78 -10.29 -9.03
N VAL A 228 3.93 -10.54 -8.41
CA VAL A 228 4.05 -10.97 -7.01
C VAL A 228 4.23 -9.76 -6.10
N ASP A 229 3.40 -9.64 -5.08
CA ASP A 229 3.51 -8.63 -4.00
C ASP A 229 3.66 -7.21 -4.54
N PHE A 230 2.96 -6.88 -5.62
CA PHE A 230 3.24 -5.66 -6.36
C PHE A 230 2.82 -4.38 -5.62
N ILE A 231 2.11 -4.49 -4.50
CA ILE A 231 1.95 -3.45 -3.48
C ILE A 231 2.35 -4.01 -2.12
N PHE A 232 3.46 -3.54 -1.56
CA PHE A 232 4.01 -4.14 -0.33
C PHE A 232 4.67 -3.10 0.59
N GLY A 233 4.80 -3.46 1.87
CA GLY A 233 5.42 -2.61 2.89
C GLY A 233 4.55 -2.41 4.13
N SER A 234 4.84 -1.40 4.94
CA SER A 234 4.16 -1.10 6.21
C SER A 234 3.61 0.32 6.28
N GLY A 235 3.33 0.94 5.13
CA GLY A 235 2.56 2.19 5.05
C GLY A 235 1.19 2.10 5.71
N ARG A 236 0.66 3.27 6.08
CA ARG A 236 -0.75 3.49 6.41
C ARG A 236 -1.35 4.29 5.27
N SER A 237 -1.99 3.60 4.34
CA SER A 237 -2.21 4.14 3.00
C SER A 237 -3.64 3.92 2.53
N LEU A 238 -4.22 4.96 1.95
CA LEU A 238 -5.51 4.93 1.30
C LEU A 238 -5.31 4.97 -0.21
N TYR A 239 -5.77 3.93 -0.88
CA TYR A 239 -5.84 3.80 -2.32
C TYR A 239 -7.29 4.01 -2.73
N GLU A 240 -7.58 5.09 -3.44
CA GLU A 240 -8.94 5.47 -3.81
C GLU A 240 -9.08 5.60 -5.33
N ASN A 241 -10.09 4.94 -5.89
CA ASN A 241 -10.35 4.91 -7.33
C ASN A 241 -9.17 4.35 -8.15
N CYS A 242 -8.37 3.45 -7.57
CA CYS A 242 -7.20 2.90 -8.24
C CYS A 242 -7.55 1.66 -9.08
N TYR A 243 -6.81 1.49 -10.18
CA TYR A 243 -6.86 0.30 -11.03
C TYR A 243 -5.68 -0.62 -10.70
N LEU A 244 -5.96 -1.83 -10.23
CA LEU A 244 -4.97 -2.82 -9.82
C LEU A 244 -4.93 -3.95 -10.86
N ASN A 245 -3.91 -3.93 -11.71
CA ASN A 245 -3.80 -4.83 -12.86
C ASN A 245 -2.75 -5.92 -12.61
N SER A 246 -3.18 -7.16 -12.45
CA SER A 246 -2.22 -8.27 -12.36
C SER A 246 -1.70 -8.70 -13.72
N THR A 247 -0.40 -8.94 -13.83
CA THR A 247 0.26 -9.50 -15.02
C THR A 247 0.84 -10.89 -14.76
N THR A 248 0.41 -11.54 -13.68
CA THR A 248 0.89 -12.87 -13.33
C THR A 248 0.43 -13.92 -14.35
N LYS A 249 1.32 -14.89 -14.62
CA LYS A 249 1.02 -16.12 -15.39
C LYS A 249 0.73 -17.33 -14.48
N LYS A 250 0.93 -17.17 -13.17
CA LYS A 250 0.72 -18.20 -12.14
C LYS A 250 -0.09 -17.61 -10.99
N VAL A 251 -0.11 -18.29 -9.85
CA VAL A 251 -0.65 -17.73 -8.60
C VAL A 251 0.31 -16.69 -8.04
N ALA A 252 -0.22 -15.51 -7.70
CA ALA A 252 0.53 -14.44 -7.05
C ALA A 252 -0.34 -13.73 -5.99
N SER A 253 0.14 -12.62 -5.44
CA SER A 253 -0.61 -11.78 -4.50
C SER A 253 -0.51 -10.33 -4.92
N ILE A 254 -1.62 -9.60 -4.81
CA ILE A 254 -1.65 -8.15 -5.05
C ILE A 254 -0.88 -7.45 -3.94
N THR A 255 -1.21 -7.76 -2.69
CA THR A 255 -0.62 -7.09 -1.53
C THR A 255 0.26 -8.01 -0.67
N ALA A 256 1.28 -7.42 -0.06
CA ALA A 256 2.08 -8.02 1.01
C ALA A 256 2.36 -6.99 2.11
N GLN A 257 1.42 -6.85 3.05
CA GLN A 257 1.50 -5.84 4.10
C GLN A 257 2.29 -6.36 5.31
N LYS A 258 3.16 -5.50 5.88
CA LYS A 258 4.22 -5.85 6.84
C LYS A 258 4.00 -5.30 8.25
N ARG A 259 2.77 -5.12 8.70
CA ARG A 259 2.49 -4.74 10.09
C ARG A 259 2.92 -5.87 11.02
N THR A 260 3.81 -5.57 11.96
CA THR A 260 4.49 -6.58 12.80
C THR A 260 3.94 -6.68 14.23
N ASN A 261 3.13 -5.73 14.68
CA ASN A 261 2.50 -5.77 16.01
C ASN A 261 1.11 -5.10 15.98
N SER A 262 0.30 -5.36 17.01
CA SER A 262 -1.07 -4.87 17.12
C SER A 262 -1.19 -3.37 17.38
N SER A 263 -0.19 -2.72 18.02
CA SER A 263 -0.21 -1.29 18.36
C SER A 263 0.11 -0.37 17.18
N LEU A 264 0.75 -0.88 16.13
CA LEU A 264 0.99 -0.12 14.91
C LEU A 264 -0.32 0.16 14.17
N GLU A 265 -0.52 1.42 13.78
CA GLU A 265 -1.70 1.84 13.02
C GLU A 265 -1.55 1.67 11.49
N SER A 266 -0.47 1.03 11.02
CA SER A 266 -0.25 0.77 9.59
C SER A 266 -1.28 -0.17 8.97
N GLY A 267 -1.43 -0.12 7.65
CA GLY A 267 -2.41 -0.91 6.92
C GLY A 267 -2.67 -0.33 5.54
N PHE A 268 -3.15 -1.16 4.62
CA PHE A 268 -3.59 -0.70 3.31
C PHE A 268 -5.11 -0.72 3.24
N SER A 269 -5.72 0.38 2.82
CA SER A 269 -7.14 0.44 2.52
C SER A 269 -7.37 0.80 1.07
N PHE A 270 -8.17 0.00 0.39
CA PHE A 270 -8.54 0.16 -1.01
C PHE A 270 -10.03 0.48 -1.07
N LYS A 271 -10.38 1.62 -1.65
CA LYS A 271 -11.76 2.11 -1.75
C LYS A 271 -12.10 2.44 -3.19
N ASN A 272 -13.24 1.92 -3.67
CA ASN A 272 -13.71 2.14 -5.05
C ASN A 272 -12.65 1.72 -6.10
N CYS A 273 -11.81 0.75 -5.77
CA CYS A 273 -10.78 0.27 -6.67
C CYS A 273 -11.36 -0.77 -7.65
N THR A 274 -10.57 -1.12 -8.65
CA THR A 274 -10.88 -2.22 -9.56
C THR A 274 -9.69 -3.17 -9.60
N VAL A 275 -9.93 -4.47 -9.37
CA VAL A 275 -8.94 -5.55 -9.47
C VAL A 275 -9.22 -6.35 -10.73
N THR A 276 -8.26 -6.38 -11.65
CA THR A 276 -8.36 -7.08 -12.95
C THR A 276 -6.99 -7.65 -13.36
N GLY A 277 -6.92 -8.25 -14.54
CA GLY A 277 -5.67 -8.61 -15.19
C GLY A 277 -5.64 -10.08 -15.60
N SER A 278 -4.48 -10.71 -15.46
CA SER A 278 -4.26 -12.11 -15.85
C SER A 278 -3.92 -13.01 -14.66
N GLY A 279 -4.05 -14.31 -14.89
CA GLY A 279 -3.65 -15.36 -13.95
C GLY A 279 -4.58 -15.47 -12.75
N GLN A 280 -4.02 -15.83 -11.59
CA GLN A 280 -4.77 -16.03 -10.35
C GLN A 280 -4.07 -15.29 -9.21
N VAL A 281 -4.83 -14.55 -8.40
CA VAL A 281 -4.27 -13.72 -7.34
C VAL A 281 -4.97 -13.94 -6.01
N TYR A 282 -4.19 -13.90 -4.94
CA TYR A 282 -4.68 -13.49 -3.64
C TYR A 282 -4.80 -11.96 -3.61
N LEU A 283 -5.82 -11.45 -2.92
CA LEU A 283 -5.94 -10.04 -2.56
C LEU A 283 -4.74 -9.60 -1.70
N GLY A 284 -4.25 -10.50 -0.85
CA GLY A 284 -3.08 -10.24 -0.03
C GLY A 284 -2.50 -11.49 0.61
N ARG A 285 -1.22 -11.42 0.95
CA ARG A 285 -0.55 -12.40 1.80
C ARG A 285 0.21 -11.74 2.95
N ALA A 286 0.18 -12.37 4.12
CA ALA A 286 0.62 -11.76 5.37
C ALA A 286 2.15 -11.73 5.51
N TRP A 287 2.82 -10.73 4.94
CA TRP A 287 4.27 -10.57 5.14
C TRP A 287 4.60 -10.28 6.61
N GLY A 288 3.78 -9.44 7.27
CA GLY A 288 3.85 -9.19 8.71
C GLY A 288 2.84 -10.03 9.50
N ASP A 289 3.22 -10.38 10.73
CA ASP A 289 2.39 -11.18 11.65
C ASP A 289 1.04 -10.57 11.99
N TYR A 290 0.91 -9.25 11.87
CA TYR A 290 -0.31 -8.49 12.14
C TYR A 290 -0.80 -7.79 10.87
N SER A 291 -0.44 -8.31 9.68
CA SER A 291 -0.77 -7.74 8.38
C SER A 291 -2.20 -7.24 8.30
N ARG A 292 -2.40 -6.04 7.75
CA ARG A 292 -3.70 -5.39 7.69
C ARG A 292 -4.02 -4.83 6.31
N VAL A 293 -5.08 -5.35 5.69
CA VAL A 293 -5.55 -4.94 4.35
C VAL A 293 -7.07 -4.93 4.32
N VAL A 294 -7.66 -3.87 3.77
CA VAL A 294 -9.13 -3.76 3.61
C VAL A 294 -9.46 -3.37 2.19
N PHE A 295 -10.38 -4.09 1.56
CA PHE A 295 -11.02 -3.70 0.30
C PHE A 295 -12.47 -3.28 0.57
N SER A 296 -12.85 -2.12 0.07
CA SER A 296 -14.18 -1.52 0.23
C SER A 296 -14.71 -1.05 -1.11
N TYR A 297 -15.96 -1.40 -1.45
CA TYR A 297 -16.61 -1.02 -2.71
C TYR A 297 -15.76 -1.34 -3.96
N THR A 298 -14.90 -2.34 -3.86
CA THR A 298 -13.94 -2.68 -4.90
C THR A 298 -14.55 -3.72 -5.85
N TYR A 299 -14.46 -3.48 -7.15
CA TYR A 299 -14.77 -4.50 -8.14
C TYR A 299 -13.62 -5.51 -8.23
N MET A 300 -13.92 -6.79 -8.15
CA MET A 300 -12.96 -7.89 -8.22
C MET A 300 -13.32 -8.81 -9.39
N ASP A 301 -12.47 -8.86 -10.40
CA ASP A 301 -12.62 -9.79 -11.51
C ASP A 301 -12.31 -11.25 -11.09
N LYS A 302 -12.62 -12.21 -11.95
CA LYS A 302 -12.52 -13.66 -11.73
C LYS A 302 -11.09 -14.17 -11.49
N ILE A 303 -10.10 -13.29 -11.57
CA ILE A 303 -8.70 -13.62 -11.26
C ILE A 303 -8.47 -13.77 -9.76
N VAL A 304 -9.36 -13.25 -8.91
CA VAL A 304 -9.24 -13.39 -7.45
C VAL A 304 -9.61 -14.82 -7.04
N LEU A 305 -8.69 -15.50 -6.38
CA LEU A 305 -8.88 -16.86 -5.90
C LEU A 305 -10.05 -16.94 -4.90
N PRO A 306 -10.84 -18.03 -4.86
CA PRO A 306 -11.92 -18.20 -3.88
C PRO A 306 -11.45 -17.98 -2.43
N LYS A 307 -10.26 -18.51 -2.08
CA LYS A 307 -9.62 -18.31 -0.77
C LYS A 307 -9.41 -16.84 -0.42
N GLY A 308 -9.19 -15.98 -1.42
CA GLY A 308 -8.97 -14.54 -1.30
C GLY A 308 -7.64 -14.14 -0.69
N TRP A 309 -7.19 -14.82 0.37
CA TRP A 309 -6.06 -14.41 1.19
C TRP A 309 -5.13 -15.57 1.52
N SER A 310 -3.89 -15.22 1.87
CA SER A 310 -2.90 -16.18 2.39
C SER A 310 -2.25 -15.67 3.68
N ASP A 311 -2.08 -16.58 4.62
CA ASP A 311 -1.35 -16.42 5.87
C ASP A 311 0.19 -16.53 5.69
N TRP A 312 0.66 -16.59 4.43
CA TRP A 312 2.06 -16.86 4.09
C TRP A 312 2.55 -18.25 4.56
N GLY A 313 1.64 -19.20 4.80
CA GLY A 313 1.97 -20.53 5.30
C GLY A 313 2.29 -20.59 6.79
N ASP A 314 1.92 -19.55 7.57
CA ASP A 314 2.01 -19.54 9.02
C ASP A 314 0.63 -19.33 9.66
N GLN A 315 -0.02 -20.43 10.02
CA GLN A 315 -1.36 -20.45 10.62
C GLN A 315 -1.48 -19.63 11.91
N LYS A 316 -0.36 -19.32 12.61
CA LYS A 316 -0.39 -18.44 13.78
C LYS A 316 -0.79 -17.01 13.42
N ARG A 317 -0.70 -16.63 12.14
CA ARG A 317 -1.09 -15.32 11.63
C ARG A 317 -2.61 -15.18 11.48
N ASP A 318 -3.34 -16.27 11.28
CA ASP A 318 -4.80 -16.29 11.12
C ASP A 318 -5.54 -15.52 12.22
N LEU A 319 -5.04 -15.61 13.46
CA LEU A 319 -5.61 -14.95 14.64
C LEU A 319 -5.18 -13.48 14.81
N ARG A 320 -4.20 -13.01 14.03
CA ARG A 320 -3.50 -11.73 14.24
C ARG A 320 -3.66 -10.76 13.07
N VAL A 321 -3.82 -11.28 11.85
CA VAL A 321 -4.05 -10.48 10.64
C VAL A 321 -5.44 -9.87 10.63
N PHE A 322 -5.59 -8.78 9.88
CA PHE A 322 -6.88 -8.16 9.64
C PHE A 322 -7.10 -7.98 8.14
N TYR A 323 -7.83 -8.92 7.54
CA TYR A 323 -8.23 -8.88 6.14
C TYR A 323 -9.73 -8.75 6.00
N GLY A 324 -10.16 -7.57 5.56
CA GLY A 324 -11.56 -7.18 5.48
C GLY A 324 -12.02 -6.92 4.05
N GLU A 325 -13.23 -7.35 3.73
CA GLU A 325 -13.95 -7.02 2.51
C GLU A 325 -15.29 -6.37 2.88
N TYR A 326 -15.60 -5.24 2.24
CA TYR A 326 -16.83 -4.48 2.50
C TYR A 326 -17.50 -4.07 1.20
N LYS A 327 -18.70 -4.61 0.94
CA LYS A 327 -19.51 -4.29 -0.25
C LYS A 327 -18.71 -4.37 -1.57
N CYS A 328 -17.76 -5.31 -1.66
CA CYS A 328 -17.04 -5.61 -2.89
C CYS A 328 -17.99 -6.30 -3.89
N THR A 329 -17.72 -6.14 -5.19
CA THR A 329 -18.57 -6.65 -6.28
C THR A 329 -17.74 -7.36 -7.34
N GLY A 330 -18.41 -8.01 -8.29
CA GLY A 330 -17.76 -8.76 -9.36
C GLY A 330 -17.55 -10.24 -9.06
N PRO A 331 -17.18 -11.04 -10.07
CA PRO A 331 -17.08 -12.49 -9.94
C PRO A 331 -16.02 -12.97 -8.93
N GLY A 332 -14.97 -12.18 -8.68
CA GLY A 332 -13.94 -12.47 -7.69
C GLY A 332 -14.32 -12.12 -6.25
N ALA A 333 -15.43 -11.38 -6.03
CA ALA A 333 -15.86 -10.93 -4.71
C ALA A 333 -16.73 -11.94 -3.95
N ASN A 334 -16.96 -13.14 -4.50
CA ASN A 334 -17.73 -14.18 -3.80
C ASN A 334 -17.02 -14.61 -2.51
N PHE A 335 -17.66 -14.33 -1.37
CA PHE A 335 -17.09 -14.59 -0.05
C PHE A 335 -17.20 -16.05 0.40
N THR A 336 -18.07 -16.88 -0.20
CA THR A 336 -18.35 -18.26 0.28
C THR A 336 -17.10 -19.15 0.34
N GLY A 337 -16.12 -18.93 -0.54
CA GLY A 337 -14.88 -19.71 -0.60
C GLY A 337 -13.69 -19.12 0.17
N ARG A 338 -13.89 -18.01 0.89
CA ARG A 338 -12.80 -17.30 1.59
C ARG A 338 -12.24 -18.14 2.73
N VAL A 339 -10.97 -17.88 3.06
CA VAL A 339 -10.36 -18.42 4.28
C VAL A 339 -11.20 -18.04 5.52
N PRO A 340 -11.34 -18.91 6.54
CA PRO A 340 -12.26 -18.68 7.66
C PRO A 340 -11.95 -17.43 8.51
N TRP A 341 -10.72 -16.93 8.43
CA TRP A 341 -10.23 -15.77 9.17
C TRP A 341 -10.30 -14.46 8.36
N ALA A 342 -10.78 -14.51 7.11
CA ALA A 342 -11.19 -13.30 6.39
C ALA A 342 -12.48 -12.74 6.98
N ARG A 343 -12.70 -11.43 6.86
CA ARG A 343 -13.86 -10.75 7.45
C ARG A 343 -14.71 -10.06 6.40
N VAL A 344 -16.02 -10.32 6.43
CA VAL A 344 -17.02 -9.41 5.84
C VAL A 344 -17.28 -8.32 6.86
N LEU A 345 -17.01 -7.06 6.50
CA LEU A 345 -17.21 -5.95 7.42
C LEU A 345 -18.66 -5.44 7.37
N SER A 346 -19.17 -5.01 8.51
CA SER A 346 -20.36 -4.17 8.62
C SER A 346 -20.08 -2.72 8.21
N ASP A 347 -21.14 -1.93 8.04
CA ASP A 347 -21.05 -0.50 7.79
C ASP A 347 -20.26 0.23 8.89
N GLU A 348 -20.41 -0.18 10.16
CA GLU A 348 -19.68 0.36 11.31
C GLU A 348 -18.20 0.03 11.28
N GLU A 349 -17.85 -1.23 10.96
CA GLU A 349 -16.47 -1.71 10.93
C GLU A 349 -15.67 -1.14 9.76
N ALA A 350 -16.33 -0.84 8.64
CA ALA A 350 -15.68 -0.29 7.45
C ALA A 350 -15.38 1.21 7.57
N LYS A 351 -16.17 1.98 8.32
CA LYS A 351 -16.06 3.45 8.46
C LYS A 351 -14.61 3.96 8.69
N PRO A 352 -13.79 3.36 9.59
CA PRO A 352 -12.44 3.86 9.85
C PRO A 352 -11.46 3.69 8.68
N PHE A 353 -11.78 2.88 7.67
CA PHE A 353 -10.89 2.55 6.56
C PHE A 353 -11.22 3.33 5.28
N ILE A 354 -12.46 3.79 5.11
CA ILE A 354 -12.95 4.39 3.84
C ILE A 354 -12.81 5.92 3.73
N GLY A 355 -12.28 6.58 4.77
CA GLY A 355 -12.17 8.04 4.83
C GLY A 355 -10.72 8.52 4.95
N PHE A 356 -10.49 9.81 4.66
CA PHE A 356 -9.17 10.43 4.83
C PHE A 356 -8.65 10.38 6.26
N GLN A 357 -9.54 10.23 7.25
CA GLN A 357 -9.17 10.02 8.65
C GLN A 357 -8.29 8.78 8.82
N PHE A 358 -8.43 7.76 7.96
CA PHE A 358 -7.57 6.58 7.97
C PHE A 358 -6.10 6.95 7.78
N ILE A 359 -5.79 8.04 7.07
CA ILE A 359 -4.42 8.49 6.81
C ILE A 359 -4.14 9.85 7.45
N GLU A 360 -4.99 10.30 8.38
CA GLU A 360 -4.94 11.65 8.94
C GLU A 360 -4.96 12.77 7.89
N GLY A 361 -5.60 12.52 6.74
CA GLY A 361 -5.55 13.38 5.55
C GLY A 361 -6.01 14.81 5.82
N ASP A 362 -6.96 15.03 6.72
CA ASP A 362 -7.43 16.37 7.11
C ASP A 362 -6.30 17.29 7.65
N THR A 363 -5.17 16.71 8.06
CA THR A 363 -4.03 17.45 8.62
C THR A 363 -2.93 17.78 7.60
N TRP A 364 -2.93 17.15 6.43
CA TRP A 364 -1.79 17.23 5.50
C TRP A 364 -2.13 17.13 4.01
N LEU A 365 -3.28 16.59 3.66
CA LEU A 365 -3.64 16.35 2.27
C LEU A 365 -4.10 17.66 1.65
N VAL A 366 -3.34 18.16 0.69
CA VAL A 366 -3.71 19.32 -0.12
C VAL A 366 -4.25 18.82 -1.45
N SER A 367 -5.32 19.43 -1.95
CA SER A 367 -5.75 19.20 -3.32
C SER A 367 -4.64 19.62 -4.29
N PRO A 368 -4.38 18.82 -5.34
CA PRO A 368 -3.30 19.06 -6.30
C PRO A 368 -3.42 20.39 -7.04
#